data_AF-A0A951JWN3-F1
#
_entry.id   AF-A0A951JWN3-F1
#
_cell.length_a   1.000
_cell.length_b   1.000
_cell.length_c   1.000
_cell.angle_alpha   90.00
_cell.angle_beta   90.00
_cell.angle_gamma   90.00
#
_symmetry.space_group_name_H-M   'P 1'
#
loop_
_entity.id
_entity.type
_entity.pdbx_description
1 polymer ?
#
loop_
_entity_poly.entity_id
_entity_poly.type
_entity_poly.pdbx_seq_one_letter_code
_entity_poly.pdbx_strand_id
1 'polypeptide(L)' 'MSATRTQVYFTPEQRRRIDQVAQTEGVTLAEVVRRAVDAYLADSHVDAEAALAATFGADPHATAPSRDEWDRG' A
#
# COMPACT_ATOMS: atom_id res chain seq x y z
N MET A 1 -13.66 -8.66 -9.22
CA MET A 1 -13.08 -9.35 -8.05
C MET A 1 -14.16 -9.51 -7.00
N SER A 2 -14.28 -10.68 -6.37
CA SER A 2 -15.23 -10.87 -5.26
C SER A 2 -14.74 -10.15 -4.01
N ALA A 3 -15.61 -9.43 -3.31
CA ALA A 3 -15.25 -8.85 -2.02
C ALA A 3 -15.13 -9.95 -0.96
N THR A 4 -14.03 -9.94 -0.19
CA THR A 4 -13.88 -10.77 1.01
C THR A 4 -14.56 -10.07 2.18
N ARG A 5 -15.41 -10.79 2.92
CA ARG A 5 -16.09 -10.23 4.10
C ARG A 5 -15.09 -9.96 5.21
N THR A 6 -14.93 -8.70 5.58
CA THR A 6 -14.05 -8.26 6.67
C THR A 6 -14.85 -7.44 7.68
N GLN A 7 -14.66 -7.71 8.96
CA GLN A 7 -15.24 -6.92 10.05
C GLN A 7 -14.19 -5.96 10.61
N VAL A 8 -14.55 -4.68 10.69
CA VAL A 8 -13.69 -3.62 11.22
C VAL A 8 -14.45 -2.86 12.30
N TYR A 9 -13.74 -2.43 13.34
CA TYR A 9 -14.30 -1.60 14.40
C TYR A 9 -13.93 -0.14 14.16
N PHE A 10 -14.91 0.74 14.30
CA PHE A 10 -14.73 2.18 14.26
C PHE A 10 -15.14 2.78 15.59
N THR A 11 -14.47 3.85 15.99
CA THR A 11 -14.97 4.68 17.09
C THR A 11 -16.30 5.32 16.70
N PRO A 12 -17.15 5.71 17.67
CA PRO A 12 -18.40 6.41 17.37
C PRO A 12 -18.19 7.71 16.57
N GLU A 13 -17.05 8.37 16.73
CA GLU A 13 -16.70 9.55 15.95
C GLU A 13 -16.31 9.20 14.52
N GLN A 14 -15.46 8.19 14.31
CA GLN A 14 -15.10 7.73 12.96
C GLN A 14 -16.35 7.31 12.18
N ARG A 15 -17.26 6.57 12.82
CA ARG A 15 -18.51 6.16 12.18
C ARG A 15 -19.36 7.36 11.75
N ARG A 16 -19.54 8.35 12.63
CA ARG A 16 -20.27 9.59 12.31
C ARG A 16 -19.66 10.33 11.13
N ARG A 17 -18.33 10.45 11.08
CA ARG A 17 -17.63 11.10 9.97
C ARG A 17 -17.80 10.34 8.65
N ILE A 18 -17.70 9.00 8.67
CA ILE A 18 -17.93 8.16 7.49
C ILE A 18 -19.36 8.30 6.99
N ASP A 19 -20.35 8.28 7.89
CA ASP A 19 -21.76 8.44 7.51
C ASP A 19 -22.02 9.83 6.88
N GLN A 20 -21.40 10.89 7.39
CA GLN A 20 -21.50 12.23 6.82
C GLN A 20 -20.92 12.30 5.39
N VAL A 21 -19.76 11.67 5.16
CA VAL A 21 -19.14 11.60 3.82
C VAL A 21 -20.04 10.81 2.87
N ALA A 22 -20.50 9.64 3.28
CA ALA A 22 -21.40 8.79 2.50
C ALA A 22 -22.67 9.54 2.09
N GLN A 23 -23.29 10.27 3.04
CA GLN A 23 -24.49 11.06 2.78
C GLN A 23 -24.23 12.24 1.85
N THR A 24 -23.10 12.93 2.00
CA THR A 24 -22.73 14.10 1.20
C THR A 24 -22.45 13.71 -0.25
N GLU A 25 -21.78 12.57 -0.45
CA GLU A 25 -21.39 12.09 -1.78
C GLU A 25 -22.44 11.18 -2.43
N GLY A 26 -23.50 10.78 -1.71
CA GLY A 26 -24.52 9.86 -2.21
C GLY A 26 -23.99 8.45 -2.46
N VAL A 27 -23.00 8.01 -1.69
CA VAL A 27 -22.37 6.69 -1.81
C VAL A 27 -22.61 5.83 -0.57
N THR A 28 -22.31 4.54 -0.66
CA THR A 28 -22.43 3.63 0.48
C THR A 28 -21.26 3.78 1.46
N LEU A 29 -21.47 3.41 2.72
CA LEU A 29 -20.37 3.30 3.70
C LEU A 29 -19.24 2.39 3.20
N ALA A 30 -19.58 1.28 2.54
CA ALA A 30 -18.61 0.35 1.98
C ALA A 30 -17.74 1.02 0.91
N GLU A 31 -18.31 1.90 0.09
CA GLU A 31 -17.57 2.67 -0.92
C GLU A 31 -16.57 3.62 -0.27
N VAL A 32 -16.99 4.34 0.77
CA VAL A 32 -16.11 5.27 1.51
C VAL A 32 -14.93 4.51 2.11
N VAL A 33 -15.20 3.39 2.78
CA VAL A 33 -14.16 2.55 3.39
C VAL A 33 -13.21 2.00 2.33
N ARG A 34 -13.74 1.52 1.20
CA ARG A 34 -12.91 0.99 0.10
C ARG A 34 -11.96 2.05 -0.44
N ARG A 35 -12.46 3.25 -0.76
CA ARG A 35 -11.62 4.36 -1.26
C ARG A 35 -10.54 4.76 -0.28
N ALA A 36 -10.86 4.79 1.02
CA ALA A 36 -9.87 5.11 2.05
C ALA A 36 -8.76 4.05 2.14
N VAL A 37 -9.12 2.77 2.03
CA VAL A 37 -8.15 1.67 1.99
C VAL A 37 -7.32 1.72 0.72
N ASP A 38 -7.94 1.92 -0.45
CA ASP A 38 -7.24 2.04 -1.73
C ASP A 38 -6.22 3.20 -1.71
N ALA A 39 -6.60 4.35 -1.15
CA ALA A 39 -5.71 5.50 -1.01
C ALA A 39 -4.53 5.21 -0.06
N TYR A 40 -4.80 4.54 1.07
CA TYR A 40 -3.74 4.13 2.01
C TYR A 40 -2.75 3.13 1.38
N LEU A 41 -3.26 2.18 0.59
CA LEU A 41 -2.45 1.18 -0.10
C LEU A 41 -1.65 1.79 -1.27
N ALA A 42 -2.21 2.78 -1.95
CA ALA A 42 -1.49 3.51 -3.00
C ALA A 42 -0.27 4.27 -2.43
N ASP A 43 -0.42 4.87 -1.24
CA ASP A 43 0.66 5.64 -0.58
C ASP A 43 1.75 4.74 0.02
N SER A 44 1.40 3.52 0.42
CA SER A 44 2.36 2.54 0.94
C SER A 44 3.16 1.81 -0.14
N HIS A 45 2.86 2.05 -1.41
CA HIS A 45 3.65 1.59 -2.55
C HIS A 45 4.87 2.52 -2.79
N VAL A 46 5.70 2.71 -1.76
CA VAL A 46 7.08 3.12 -2.02
C VAL A 46 7.75 1.92 -2.67
N ASP A 47 7.93 1.99 -3.99
CA ASP A 47 8.70 1.01 -4.73
C ASP A 47 10.13 1.02 -4.17
N ALA A 48 10.42 0.05 -3.30
CA ALA A 48 11.69 -0.05 -2.61
C ALA A 48 12.84 -0.22 -3.60
N GLU A 49 12.61 -0.89 -4.72
CA GLU A 49 13.61 -1.06 -5.78
C GLU A 49 13.87 0.28 -6.48
N ALA A 50 12.82 1.01 -6.86
CA ALA A 50 12.97 2.35 -7.41
C ALA A 50 13.60 3.34 -6.42
N ALA A 51 13.25 3.27 -5.14
CA ALA A 51 13.81 4.13 -4.10
C ALA A 51 15.31 3.83 -3.88
N LEU A 52 15.71 2.56 -3.86
CA LEU A 52 17.11 2.14 -3.79
C LEU A 52 17.89 2.54 -5.04
N ALA A 53 17.31 2.34 -6.23
CA ALA A 53 17.92 2.74 -7.50
C ALA A 53 18.13 4.26 -7.58
N ALA A 54 17.15 5.06 -7.15
CA ALA A 54 17.26 6.52 -7.10
C ALA A 54 18.28 7.01 -6.05
N THR A 55 18.38 6.33 -4.91
CA THR A 55 19.28 6.74 -3.81
C THR A 55 20.73 6.36 -4.06
N PHE A 56 20.96 5.14 -4.53
CA PHE A 56 22.30 4.57 -4.66
C PHE A 56 22.83 4.60 -6.10
N GLY A 57 22.00 4.94 -7.08
CA GLY A 57 22.37 4.98 -8.49
C GLY A 57 22.89 3.63 -8.95
N ALA A 58 22.00 2.65 -9.09
CA ALA A 58 22.39 1.34 -9.61
C ALA A 58 22.62 1.44 -11.12
N ASP A 59 23.82 1.09 -11.59
CA ASP A 59 24.06 0.83 -13.01
C ASP A 59 23.39 -0.52 -13.36
N PRO A 60 22.33 -0.54 -14.20
CA PRO A 60 21.61 -1.76 -14.55
C PRO A 60 22.47 -2.74 -15.38
N HIS A 61 23.65 -2.31 -15.83
CA HIS A 61 24.60 -3.13 -16.57
C HIS A 61 25.82 -3.53 -15.73
N ALA A 62 25.86 -3.15 -14.45
CA ALA A 62 26.92 -3.59 -13.55
C ALA A 62 26.88 -5.12 -13.41
N THR A 63 27.99 -5.76 -13.77
CA THR A 63 28.16 -7.19 -13.59
C THR A 63 28.76 -7.45 -12.22
N ALA A 64 28.02 -8.07 -11.32
CA ALA A 64 28.55 -8.42 -10.01
C ALA A 64 29.59 -9.56 -10.16
N PRO A 65 30.76 -9.46 -9.53
CA PRO A 65 31.72 -10.57 -9.51
C PRO A 65 31.13 -11.78 -8.77
N SER A 66 31.53 -12.98 -9.19
CA SER A 66 31.11 -14.23 -8.55
C SER A 66 31.50 -14.24 -7.07
N ARG A 67 30.61 -14.77 -6.22
CA ARG A 67 30.82 -14.95 -4.77
C ARG A 67 31.09 -16.41 -4.41
N ASP A 68 31.38 -17.27 -5.37
CA ASP A 68 31.61 -18.71 -5.16
C ASP A 68 32.75 -18.98 -4.16
N GLU A 69 33.70 -18.04 -4.02
CA GLU A 69 34.78 -18.08 -3.03
C GLU A 69 34.32 -17.95 -1.56
N TRP A 70 33.09 -17.51 -1.31
CA TRP A 70 32.52 -17.29 0.03
C TRP A 70 31.82 -18.53 0.57
N ASP A 71 31.48 -19.49 -0.31
CA ASP A 71 30.91 -20.81 0.03
C ASP A 71 32.00 -21.82 0.46
N ARG A 72 33.02 -21.36 1.19
CA ARG A 72 34.00 -22.25 1.83
C ARG A 72 33.51 -22.62 3.23
N GLY A 73 32.58 -23.57 3.27
CA GLY A 73 32.28 -24.38 4.46
C GLY A 73 33.36 -25.40 4.74
#